data_AF-A0AAV6IUP8-F1
#
_entry.id   AF-A0AAV6IUP8-F1
#
_cell.length_a   1.000
_cell.length_b   1.000
_cell.length_c   1.000
_cell.angle_alpha   90.00
_cell.angle_beta   90.00
_cell.angle_gamma   90.00
#
_symmetry.space_group_name_H-M   'P 1'
#
loop_
_entity.id
_entity.type
_entity.pdbx_description
1 polymer ?
#
loop_
_entity_poly.entity_id
_entity_poly.type
_entity_poly.pdbx_seq_one_letter_code
_entity_poly.pdbx_strand_id
1 'polypeptide(L)' 'MWHVHARICPRNDYFYIKEVDLDHSCGVAVRTLNNPHAMVELVANLVGDDVRAKHGTRPINVVKEIKKDYGLNISYH' A
#
# COMPACT_ATOMS: atom_id res chain seq x y z
N MET A 1 18.74 -2.07 4.17
CA MET A 1 19.18 -1.55 2.85
C MET A 1 20.57 -2.10 2.63
N TRP A 2 20.95 -2.53 1.42
CA TRP A 2 22.27 -3.14 1.18
C TRP A 2 23.31 -2.04 0.91
N HIS A 3 24.45 -2.06 1.60
CA HIS A 3 25.54 -1.10 1.42
C HIS A 3 26.85 -1.81 1.08
N VAL A 4 27.50 -1.39 0.01
CA VAL A 4 28.80 -1.92 -0.44
C VAL A 4 29.82 -0.79 -0.46
N HIS A 5 30.89 -0.93 0.32
CA HIS A 5 32.02 -0.01 0.31
C HIS A 5 33.11 -0.57 -0.61
N ALA A 6 33.33 0.10 -1.74
CA ALA A 6 34.43 -0.21 -2.66
C ALA A 6 35.36 0.99 -2.84
N ARG A 7 36.62 0.71 -3.20
CA ARG A 7 37.58 1.72 -3.64
C ARG A 7 38.14 1.37 -5.01
N ILE A 8 38.21 2.37 -5.89
CA ILE A 8 38.86 2.26 -7.20
C ILE A 8 40.38 2.34 -6.97
N CYS A 9 41.16 1.43 -7.57
CA CYS A 9 42.60 1.50 -7.52
C CYS A 9 43.12 2.21 -8.79
N PRO A 10 43.84 3.34 -8.68
CA PRO A 10 44.25 4.10 -9.86
C PRO A 10 45.35 3.45 -10.71
N ARG A 11 45.99 2.39 -10.23
CA ARG A 11 47.17 1.76 -10.87
C ARG A 11 46.79 0.63 -11.82
N ASN A 12 45.63 0.04 -11.61
CA ASN A 12 45.14 -1.13 -12.28
C ASN A 12 43.63 -0.98 -12.20
N ASP A 13 42.96 -0.75 -13.34
CA ASP A 13 41.56 -0.28 -13.50
C ASP A 13 40.46 -1.13 -12.82
N TYR A 14 40.84 -1.98 -11.88
CA TYR A 14 40.01 -2.70 -10.95
C TYR A 14 39.61 -1.84 -9.74
N PHE A 15 38.42 -2.14 -9.22
CA PHE A 15 37.98 -1.70 -7.91
C PHE A 15 38.01 -2.88 -6.94
N TYR A 16 38.31 -2.59 -5.67
CA TYR A 16 38.33 -3.57 -4.60
C TYR A 16 37.19 -3.28 -3.63
N ILE A 17 36.39 -4.30 -3.35
CA ILE A 17 35.35 -4.24 -2.32
C ILE A 17 36.04 -4.42 -0.97
N LYS A 18 35.87 -3.46 -0.06
CA LYS A 18 36.46 -3.50 1.28
C LYS A 18 35.54 -4.13 2.29
N GLU A 19 34.25 -3.81 2.19
CA GLU A 19 33.26 -4.18 3.18
C GLU A 19 31.91 -4.27 2.50
N VAL A 20 31.18 -5.34 2.82
CA VAL A 20 29.81 -5.56 2.37
C VAL A 20 28.97 -5.66 3.62
N ASP A 21 28.09 -4.69 3.83
CA ASP A 21 27.08 -4.78 4.86
C ASP A 21 25.89 -5.56 4.29
N LEU A 22 25.81 -6.82 4.72
CA LEU A 22 24.75 -7.76 4.37
C LEU A 22 23.57 -7.66 5.33
N ASP A 23 23.62 -6.79 6.35
CA ASP A 23 22.53 -6.68 7.30
C ASP A 23 21.30 -6.09 6.62
N HIS A 24 20.39 -7.00 6.31
CA HIS A 24 19.14 -6.67 5.68
C HIS A 24 18.10 -6.40 6.75
N SER A 25 17.96 -5.13 7.12
CA SER A 25 16.71 -4.67 7.72
C SER A 25 15.59 -4.78 6.68
N CYS A 26 14.93 -5.94 6.64
CA CYS A 26 13.55 -6.11 6.19
C CYS A 26 12.66 -5.32 7.17
N GLY A 27 12.83 -4.00 7.23
CA GLY A 27 11.83 -3.13 7.82
C GLY A 27 10.60 -3.30 6.93
N VAL A 28 9.65 -4.13 7.36
CA VAL A 28 8.28 -4.00 6.90
C VAL A 28 7.94 -2.58 7.26
N ALA A 29 8.01 -1.70 6.27
CA ALA A 29 7.38 -0.41 6.35
C ALA A 29 5.88 -0.75 6.40
N VAL A 30 5.38 -1.05 7.60
CA VAL A 30 3.97 -0.83 7.90
C VAL A 30 3.85 0.66 7.74
N ARG A 31 3.54 1.08 6.50
CA ARG A 31 3.12 2.43 6.23
C ARG A 31 1.87 2.55 7.07
N THR A 32 2.01 3.15 8.25
CA THR A 32 0.89 3.71 8.99
C THR A 32 0.06 4.46 7.95
N LEU A 33 -1.27 4.32 8.03
CA LEU A 33 -2.29 4.90 7.15
C LEU A 33 -2.28 6.46 7.12
N ASN A 34 -1.10 7.08 7.13
CA ASN A 34 -0.88 8.51 6.97
C ASN A 34 -0.95 8.94 5.50
N ASN A 35 -1.18 8.00 4.57
CA ASN A 35 -1.52 8.33 3.20
C ASN A 35 -3.05 8.30 3.05
N PRO A 36 -3.72 9.46 2.93
CA PRO A 36 -5.16 9.52 2.69
C PRO A 36 -5.60 8.68 1.49
N HIS A 37 -4.77 8.58 0.45
CA HIS A 37 -5.07 7.79 -0.74
C HIS A 37 -5.14 6.29 -0.44
N ALA A 38 -4.22 5.77 0.37
CA ALA A 38 -4.21 4.35 0.75
C ALA A 38 -5.43 3.99 1.61
N MET A 39 -5.85 4.91 2.49
CA MET A 39 -7.06 4.73 3.29
C MET A 39 -8.33 4.79 2.42
N VAL A 40 -8.40 5.72 1.47
CA VAL A 40 -9.52 5.83 0.52
C VAL A 40 -9.62 4.59 -0.37
N GLU A 41 -8.51 4.10 -0.90
CA GLU A 41 -8.46 2.90 -1.73
C GLU A 41 -8.90 1.65 -0.95
N LEU A 42 -8.45 1.51 0.30
CA LEU A 42 -8.89 0.44 1.19
C LEU A 42 -10.41 0.49 1.44
N VAL A 43 -10.94 1.67 1.77
CA VAL A 43 -12.38 1.87 2.00
C VAL A 43 -13.18 1.60 0.72
N ALA A 44 -12.70 2.05 -0.44
CA ALA A 44 -13.34 1.80 -1.73
C ALA A 44 -13.40 0.30 -2.07
N ASN A 45 -12.32 -0.44 -1.80
CA ASN A 45 -12.28 -1.88 -2.00
C ASN A 45 -13.27 -2.60 -1.08
N LEU A 46 -13.29 -2.25 0.21
CA LEU A 46 -14.22 -2.83 1.20
C LEU A 46 -15.68 -2.59 0.81
N VAL A 47 -16.03 -1.34 0.46
CA VAL A 47 -17.39 -0.98 0.02
C VAL A 47 -17.73 -1.71 -1.30
N GLY A 48 -16.77 -1.80 -2.23
CA GLY A 48 -16.95 -2.52 -3.48
C GLY A 48 -17.23 -4.02 -3.30
N ASP A 49 -16.54 -4.66 -2.36
CA ASP A 49 -16.79 -6.06 -1.98
C ASP A 49 -18.19 -6.26 -1.39
N ASP A 50 -18.62 -5.39 -0.48
CA ASP A 50 -19.95 -5.47 0.14
C ASP A 50 -21.08 -5.26 -0.90
N VAL A 51 -20.92 -4.29 -1.81
CA VAL A 51 -21.85 -4.07 -2.93
C VAL A 51 -21.94 -5.31 -3.83
N ARG A 52 -20.80 -5.91 -4.18
CA ARG A 52 -20.75 -7.13 -5.02
C ARG A 52 -21.43 -8.31 -4.34
N ALA A 53 -21.24 -8.48 -3.03
CA ALA A 53 -21.91 -9.51 -2.26
C ALA A 53 -23.45 -9.34 -2.30
N LYS A 54 -23.93 -8.09 -2.30
CA LYS A 54 -25.35 -7.72 -2.30
C LYS A 54 -25.95 -7.55 -3.71
N HIS A 55 -25.53 -8.36 -4.67
CA HIS A 55 -25.97 -8.28 -6.07
C HIS A 55 -27.49 -8.41 -6.30
N GLY A 56 -28.21 -9.11 -5.41
CA GLY A 56 -29.67 -9.25 -5.47
C GLY A 56 -30.45 -8.11 -4.80
N THR A 57 -29.76 -7.18 -4.14
CA THR A 57 -30.37 -6.09 -3.40
C THR A 57 -30.59 -4.89 -4.31
N ARG A 58 -31.76 -4.25 -4.21
CA ARG A 58 -32.05 -3.04 -4.98
C ARG A 58 -30.99 -1.95 -4.68
N PRO A 59 -30.42 -1.27 -5.68
CA PRO A 59 -29.28 -0.35 -5.46
C PRO A 59 -29.54 0.73 -4.40
N ILE A 60 -30.76 1.26 -4.35
CA ILE A 60 -31.17 2.24 -3.33
C ILE A 60 -31.09 1.72 -1.89
N ASN A 61 -31.28 0.41 -1.69
CA ASN A 61 -31.15 -0.22 -0.38
C ASN A 61 -29.68 -0.41 -0.02
N VAL A 62 -28.84 -0.77 -1.00
CA VAL A 62 -27.38 -0.85 -0.82
C VAL A 62 -26.80 0.50 -0.41
N VAL A 63 -27.21 1.61 -1.04
CA VAL A 63 -26.79 2.97 -0.64
C VAL A 63 -27.21 3.31 0.79
N LYS A 64 -28.42 2.93 1.20
CA LYS A 64 -28.90 3.14 2.58
C LYS A 64 -28.09 2.35 3.59
N GLU A 65 -27.76 1.10 3.26
CA GLU A 65 -26.93 0.24 4.11
C GLU A 65 -25.51 0.79 4.23
N ILE A 66 -24.87 1.21 3.13
CA ILE A 66 -23.53 1.80 3.18
C ILE A 66 -23.51 3.07 4.04
N LYS A 67 -24.55 3.91 3.94
CA LYS A 67 -24.69 5.09 4.81
C LYS A 67 -24.87 4.72 6.28
N LYS A 68 -25.58 3.63 6.57
CA LYS A 68 -25.80 3.13 7.93
C LYS A 68 -24.53 2.49 8.52
N ASP A 69 -23.87 1.63 7.75
CA ASP A 69 -22.78 0.78 8.22
C ASP A 69 -21.43 1.53 8.24
N TYR A 70 -21.23 2.45 7.30
CA TYR A 70 -19.97 3.20 7.15
C TYR A 70 -20.11 4.71 7.32
N GLY A 71 -21.33 5.26 7.45
CA GLY A 71 -21.54 6.72 7.49
C GLY A 71 -21.30 7.43 6.15
N LEU A 72 -21.03 6.67 5.08
CA LEU A 72 -20.65 7.19 3.77
C LEU A 72 -21.89 7.59 2.98
N ASN A 73 -21.93 8.84 2.49
CA ASN A 73 -23.01 9.34 1.65
C ASN A 73 -22.62 9.18 0.17
N ILE A 74 -23.14 8.14 -0.47
CA ILE A 74 -22.85 7.81 -1.88
C ILE A 74 -24.05 8.21 -2.73
N SER A 75 -23.80 8.87 -3.87
CA SER A 75 -24.83 9.16 -4.88
C SER A 75 -25.02 7.96 -5.80
N TYR A 76 -26.27 7.62 -6.11
CA TYR A 76 -26.63 6.66 -7.15
C TYR A 76 -27.47 7.38 -8.18
N HIS A 77 -26.97 7.50 -9.41
CA HIS A 77 -27.64 8.15 -10.54
C HIS A 77 -28.30 7.11 -11.45
#